data_AF-N6Y451-F1
#
_entry.id   AF-N6Y451-F1
#
_cell.length_a   1.000
_cell.length_b   1.000
_cell.length_c   1.000
_cell.angle_alpha   90.00
_cell.angle_beta   90.00
_cell.angle_gamma   90.00
#
_symmetry.space_group_name_H-M   'P 1'
#
loop_
_entity.id
_entity.type
_entity.pdbx_description
1 polymer ?
#
loop_
_entity_poly.entity_id
_entity_poly.type
_entity_poly.pdbx_seq_one_letter_code
_entity_poly.pdbx_strand_id
1 'polypeptide(L)' 'MLNWILNQFKRQSAEDLERAREMVKAAERGHSHPDLGKARDVARTLGIEVDVHASAEQLIQAIRRYLARHGEM' A
#
# COMPACT_ATOMS: atom_id res chain seq x y z
N MET A 1 -0.51 29.37 -4.23
CA MET A 1 -0.03 28.26 -5.09
C MET A 1 0.47 27.06 -4.27
N LEU A 2 1.30 27.26 -3.24
CA LEU A 2 1.78 26.19 -2.33
C LEU A 2 0.66 25.35 -1.67
N ASN A 3 -0.43 26.00 -1.24
CA ASN A 3 -1.54 25.27 -0.59
C ASN A 3 -2.25 24.28 -1.54
N TRP A 4 -2.26 24.56 -2.84
CA TRP A 4 -2.86 23.67 -3.84
C TRP A 4 -2.00 22.42 -4.04
N ILE A 5 -0.69 22.59 -4.17
CA ILE A 5 0.29 21.49 -4.30
C ILE A 5 0.24 20.57 -3.08
N LEU A 6 0.28 21.15 -1.87
CA LEU A 6 0.19 20.37 -0.63
C LEU A 6 -1.14 19.61 -0.51
N ASN A 7 -2.24 20.20 -0.99
CA ASN A 7 -3.54 19.54 -0.98
C ASN A 7 -3.63 18.38 -2.00
N GLN A 8 -2.95 18.49 -3.15
CA GLN A 8 -2.83 17.40 -4.11
C GLN A 8 -2.00 16.24 -3.53
N PHE A 9 -0.86 16.53 -2.90
CA PHE A 9 -0.04 15.50 -2.25
C PHE A 9 -0.79 14.76 -1.13
N LYS A 10 -1.55 15.49 -0.30
CA LYS A 10 -2.37 14.88 0.74
C LYS A 10 -3.48 13.99 0.17
N ARG A 11 -4.12 14.40 -0.93
CA ARG A 11 -5.13 13.60 -1.63
C ARG A 11 -4.54 12.32 -2.21
N GLN A 12 -3.43 12.46 -2.93
CA GLN A 12 -2.73 11.32 -3.52
C GLN A 12 -2.31 10.32 -2.43
N SER A 13 -1.73 10.81 -1.33
CA SER A 13 -1.37 9.95 -0.19
C SER A 13 -2.57 9.24 0.44
N ALA A 14 -3.76 9.85 0.46
CA ALA A 14 -4.97 9.23 0.97
C ALA A 14 -5.52 8.16 0.00
N GLU A 15 -5.49 8.42 -1.30
CA GLU A 15 -5.85 7.44 -2.34
C GLU A 15 -4.90 6.24 -2.34
N ASP A 16 -3.59 6.48 -2.16
CA ASP A 16 -2.57 5.43 -2.08
C ASP A 16 -2.77 4.55 -0.83
N LEU A 17 -3.15 5.16 0.31
CA LEU A 17 -3.50 4.44 1.54
C LEU A 17 -4.79 3.62 1.38
N GLU A 18 -5.81 4.17 0.73
CA GLU A 18 -7.06 3.47 0.46
C GLU A 18 -6.81 2.25 -0.45
N ARG A 19 -6.02 2.44 -1.51
CA ARG A 19 -5.62 1.38 -2.44
C ARG A 19 -4.84 0.26 -1.74
N ALA A 20 -3.98 0.62 -0.79
CA ALA A 20 -3.27 -0.34 0.04
C ALA A 20 -4.21 -1.13 0.97
N ARG A 21 -5.19 -0.46 1.60
CA ARG A 21 -6.23 -1.11 2.42
C ARG A 21 -7.07 -2.08 1.61
N GLU A 22 -7.56 -1.67 0.45
CA GLU A 22 -8.34 -2.54 -0.44
C GLU A 22 -7.56 -3.78 -0.85
N MET A 23 -6.27 -3.63 -1.14
CA MET A 23 -5.38 -4.74 -1.48
C MET A 23 -5.23 -5.74 -0.32
N VAL A 24 -4.96 -5.25 0.90
CA VAL A 24 -4.86 -6.11 2.09
C VAL A 24 -6.19 -6.83 2.33
N LYS A 25 -7.32 -6.12 2.23
CA LYS A 25 -8.66 -6.69 2.42
C LYS A 25 -9.01 -7.73 1.35
N ALA A 26 -8.60 -7.52 0.10
CA ALA A 26 -8.77 -8.48 -0.98
C ALA A 26 -7.95 -9.76 -0.75
N ALA A 27 -6.73 -9.62 -0.25
CA ALA A 27 -5.89 -10.75 0.13
C ALA A 27 -6.44 -11.52 1.34
N GLU A 28 -6.94 -10.83 2.37
CA GLU A 28 -7.57 -11.47 3.54
C GLU A 28 -8.85 -12.24 3.19
N ARG A 29 -9.59 -11.79 2.17
CA ARG A 29 -10.77 -12.51 1.66
C ARG A 29 -10.45 -13.78 0.88
N GLY A 30 -9.16 -14.11 0.69
CA GLY A 30 -8.72 -15.33 0.01
C GLY A 30 -9.12 -15.42 -1.47
N HIS A 31 -9.58 -14.31 -2.06
CA HIS A 31 -10.28 -14.34 -3.35
C HIS A 31 -9.35 -14.29 -4.57
N SER A 32 -8.06 -14.00 -4.38
CA SER A 32 -7.08 -13.99 -5.48
C SER A 32 -5.67 -14.11 -4.93
N HIS A 33 -4.81 -14.88 -5.63
CA HIS A 33 -3.36 -14.75 -5.48
C HIS A 33 -3.02 -13.26 -5.59
N PRO A 34 -2.45 -12.64 -4.56
CA PRO A 34 -2.12 -11.23 -4.63
C PRO A 34 -1.14 -11.01 -5.78
N ASP A 35 -1.51 -10.12 -6.69
CA ASP A 35 -0.69 -9.80 -7.85
C ASP A 35 0.62 -9.18 -7.34
N LEU A 36 1.73 -9.90 -7.56
CA LEU A 36 3.05 -9.51 -7.08
C LEU A 36 3.45 -8.12 -7.60
N GLY A 37 3.11 -7.82 -8.86
CA GLY A 37 3.41 -6.54 -9.48
C GLY A 37 2.67 -5.40 -8.79
N LYS A 38 1.37 -5.57 -8.56
CA LYS A 38 0.55 -4.58 -7.84
C LYS A 38 1.00 -4.41 -6.38
N ALA A 39 1.29 -5.50 -5.68
CA ALA A 39 1.76 -5.42 -4.30
C ALA A 39 3.11 -4.70 -4.19
N ARG A 40 4.02 -4.91 -5.15
CA ARG A 40 5.30 -4.20 -5.20
C ARG A 40 5.11 -2.72 -5.53
N ASP A 41 4.21 -2.41 -6.46
CA ASP A 41 3.88 -1.03 -6.83
C ASP A 41 3.33 -0.25 -5.64
N VAL A 42 2.34 -0.81 -4.94
CA VAL A 42 1.79 -0.19 -3.73
C VAL A 42 2.84 -0.05 -2.63
N ALA A 43 3.66 -1.08 -2.39
CA ALA A 43 4.74 -0.97 -1.42
C ALA A 43 5.74 0.14 -1.77
N ARG A 44 6.10 0.29 -3.05
CA ARG A 44 6.98 1.36 -3.54
C ARG A 44 6.35 2.74 -3.38
N THR A 45 5.07 2.88 -3.69
CA THR A 45 4.33 4.14 -3.53
C THR A 45 4.23 4.56 -2.07
N LEU A 46 4.06 3.60 -1.16
CA LEU A 46 4.10 3.83 0.29
C LEU A 46 5.52 4.07 0.84
N GLY A 47 6.56 4.01 0.00
CA GLY A 47 7.95 4.17 0.42
C GLY A 47 8.50 3.00 1.26
N ILE A 48 7.88 1.82 1.15
CA ILE A 48 8.31 0.61 1.86
C ILE A 48 9.46 -0.02 1.05
N GLU A 49 10.61 -0.17 1.69
CA GLU A 49 11.72 -0.95 1.12
C GLU A 49 11.35 -2.43 1.09
N VAL A 50 11.28 -3.00 -0.11
CA VAL A 50 10.89 -4.39 -0.35
C VAL A 50 11.92 -5.11 -1.19
N ASP A 51 12.24 -6.35 -0.80
CA ASP A 51 13.20 -7.17 -1.51
C ASP A 51 12.73 -7.51 -2.94
N VAL A 52 13.67 -7.59 -3.87
CA VAL A 52 13.37 -7.92 -5.28
C VAL A 52 12.88 -9.38 -5.44
N HIS A 53 13.16 -10.24 -4.47
CA HIS A 53 12.69 -11.62 -4.37
C HIS A 53 11.54 -11.80 -3.38
N ALA A 54 11.02 -10.72 -2.79
CA ALA A 54 9.89 -10.81 -1.86
C ALA A 54 8.66 -11.38 -2.57
N SER A 55 8.04 -12.39 -1.96
CA SER A 55 6.77 -12.96 -2.43
C SER A 55 5.63 -11.96 -2.24
N ALA A 56 4.54 -12.12 -3.01
CA ALA A 56 3.38 -11.23 -2.91
C ALA A 56 2.78 -11.21 -1.49
N GLU A 57 2.81 -12.35 -0.79
CA GLU A 57 2.40 -12.45 0.62
C GLU A 57 3.30 -11.64 1.56
N GLN A 58 4.62 -11.65 1.34
CA GLN A 58 5.56 -10.84 2.13
C GLN A 58 5.34 -9.34 1.92
N LEU A 59 5.07 -8.93 0.67
CA LEU A 59 4.73 -7.55 0.34
C LEU A 59 3.44 -7.12 1.03
N ILE A 60 2.39 -7.94 1.01
CA ILE A 60 1.13 -7.65 1.68
C ILE A 60 1.30 -7.57 3.20
N GLN A 61 2.10 -8.46 3.80
CA GLN A 61 2.44 -8.38 5.22
C GLN A 61 3.19 -7.09 5.56
N ALA A 62 4.11 -6.63 4.69
CA ALA A 62 4.82 -5.37 4.88
C ALA A 62 3.86 -4.16 4.80
N ILE A 63 2.98 -4.14 3.80
CA ILE A 63 1.95 -3.10 3.64
C ILE A 63 1.00 -3.09 4.85
N ARG A 64 0.55 -4.26 5.30
CA ARG A 64 -0.30 -4.38 6.50
C ARG A 64 0.37 -3.82 7.75
N ARG A 65 1.66 -4.13 7.98
CA ARG A 65 2.41 -3.58 9.11
C ARG A 65 2.58 -2.06 9.00
N TYR A 66 2.78 -1.55 7.80
CA TYR A 66 2.86 -0.11 7.55
C TYR A 66 1.55 0.59 7.92
N LEU A 67 0.41 0.08 7.44
CA LEU A 67 -0.93 0.61 7.77
C LEU A 67 -1.22 0.54 9.28
N ALA A 68 -0.85 -0.56 9.94
CA ALA A 68 -0.97 -0.69 11.39
C ALA A 68 -0.18 0.38 12.16
N ARG A 69 1.05 0.68 11.72
CA ARG A 69 1.90 1.70 12.36
C ARG A 69 1.41 3.13 12.11
N HIS A 70 0.77 3.38 10.98
CA HIS A 70 0.23 4.68 10.62
C HIS A 70 -1.14 4.98 11.27
N GLY A 71 -1.65 4.11 12.15
CA GLY A 71 -2.91 4.33 12.88
C GLY A 71 -4.15 4.21 12.00
N GLU A 72 -4.02 3.52 10.87
CA GLU A 72 -5.05 3.37 9.83
C GLU A 72 -5.81 2.03 9.95
N MET A 73 -5.79 1.39 11.12
CA MET A 73 -6.57 0.16 11.44
C MET A 73 -7.69 0.45 12.42
#